data_AF-A0A0K1F509-F1
#
_entry.id   AF-A0A0K1F509-F1
#
_cell.length_a   1.000
_cell.length_b   1.000
_cell.length_c   1.000
_cell.angle_alpha   90.00
_cell.angle_beta   90.00
_cell.angle_gamma   90.00
#
_symmetry.space_group_name_H-M   'P 1'
#
loop_
_entity.id
_entity.type
_entity.pdbx_description
1 polymer ?
#
loop_
_entity_poly.entity_id
_entity_poly.type
_entity_poly.pdbx_seq_one_letter_code
_entity_poly.pdbx_strand_id
1 'polypeptide(L)'
;MSFIFRRSEDSGEQTEQDELSHLYLSSTDLFCLLGGPEARLLSCGDIRLPRTNDDNLQRKRDTWLGKLVKRLEPQGWVDVEGNPNDELRNALEALRDPYLVISEHPRYIQPAFVIAVTATEATGLVAAQGPVGWGRWSLRPFPSDDRTIWSAYFRDIVPENSFPFFPAERSYHAAWVEDVPGELLGYIRSGAVRKAREYAARAGIDAGVVGKLAASAAADQMRFHVSVNLFGSIDASSTPDPETTAAHEFPRYRTALVLPSLGAVLSDCHAWNPGVPDDWFYVDDDDPERKEVLELTRFLSFDTHRSGRLFEALSYVPTYPTSIIPR
;
A
#
# COMPACT_ATOMS: atom_id res chain seq x y z
N MET A 1 10.80 -5.53 48.75
CA MET A 1 11.96 -4.96 48.03
C MET A 1 11.42 -3.86 47.13
N SER A 2 11.90 -2.63 47.33
CA SER A 2 11.49 -1.46 46.55
C SER A 2 12.32 -1.44 45.26
N PHE A 3 11.66 -1.55 44.10
CA PHE A 3 12.32 -1.33 42.82
C PHE A 3 12.16 0.15 42.46
N ILE A 4 13.25 0.88 42.66
CA ILE A 4 13.42 2.25 42.19
C ILE A 4 13.51 2.18 40.66
N PHE A 5 12.51 2.71 39.97
CA PHE A 5 12.61 3.01 38.55
C PHE A 5 13.68 4.09 38.35
N ARG A 6 14.81 3.71 37.77
CA ARG A 6 15.72 4.68 37.13
C ARG A 6 14.99 5.20 35.89
N ARG A 7 14.61 6.47 35.92
CA ARG A 7 14.40 7.30 34.72
C ARG A 7 15.73 7.31 33.96
N SER A 8 15.80 6.66 32.80
CA SER A 8 16.85 6.89 31.80
C SER A 8 16.21 7.56 30.59
N GLU A 9 16.61 8.80 30.35
CA GLU A 9 16.88 9.54 29.09
C GLU A 9 16.18 9.22 27.74
N ASP A 10 15.23 8.29 27.64
CA ASP A 10 14.44 8.00 26.42
C ASP A 10 13.12 8.82 26.33
N SER A 11 12.89 9.74 27.27
CA SER A 11 11.62 10.45 27.37
C SER A 11 11.41 11.55 26.32
N GLY A 12 12.39 11.86 25.47
CA GLY A 12 12.23 12.87 24.41
C GLY A 12 11.45 12.31 23.23
N GLU A 13 12.02 11.31 22.57
CA GLU A 13 11.45 10.67 21.37
C GLU A 13 10.08 10.03 21.61
N GLN A 14 9.87 9.42 22.79
CA GLN A 14 8.56 8.86 23.15
C GLN A 14 7.49 9.91 23.39
N THR A 15 7.84 11.09 23.92
CA THR A 15 6.86 12.15 24.17
C THR A 15 6.50 12.90 22.88
N GLU A 16 7.48 13.07 21.97
CA GLU A 16 7.28 13.67 20.64
C GLU A 16 6.45 12.74 19.72
N GLN A 17 6.77 11.44 19.65
CA GLN A 17 5.93 10.46 18.93
C GLN A 17 4.49 10.42 19.45
N ASP A 18 4.30 10.57 20.76
CA ASP A 18 2.96 10.65 21.35
C ASP A 18 2.21 11.89 20.87
N GLU A 19 2.83 13.08 20.84
CA GLU A 19 2.21 14.31 20.36
C GLU A 19 1.86 14.28 18.86
N LEU A 20 2.78 13.82 18.01
CA LEU A 20 2.52 13.65 16.58
C LEU A 20 1.36 12.67 16.32
N SER A 21 1.25 11.62 17.14
CA SER A 21 0.18 10.65 16.98
C SER A 21 -1.22 11.16 17.34
N HIS A 22 -1.27 12.26 18.09
CA HIS A 22 -2.49 12.99 18.43
C HIS A 22 -2.81 14.12 17.43
N LEU A 23 -1.89 14.42 16.50
CA LEU A 23 -2.12 15.35 15.41
C LEU A 23 -3.03 14.71 14.35
N TYR A 24 -4.25 15.25 14.22
CA TYR A 24 -5.19 14.84 13.18
C TYR A 24 -5.11 15.74 11.95
N LEU A 25 -4.83 15.12 10.80
CA LEU A 25 -4.74 15.76 9.49
C LEU A 25 -5.90 15.33 8.61
N SER A 26 -6.57 16.28 7.95
CA SER A 26 -7.53 15.96 6.91
C SER A 26 -6.83 15.56 5.60
N SER A 27 -7.56 14.94 4.67
CA SER A 27 -7.04 14.71 3.32
C SER A 27 -6.57 16.01 2.66
N THR A 28 -7.27 17.14 2.84
CA THR A 28 -6.81 18.43 2.30
C THR A 28 -5.54 18.96 2.99
N ASP A 29 -5.35 18.63 4.28
CA ASP A 29 -4.10 18.99 4.96
C ASP A 29 -2.93 18.19 4.41
N LEU A 30 -3.09 16.86 4.27
CA LEU A 30 -2.08 15.99 3.65
C LEU A 30 -1.76 16.45 2.22
N PHE A 31 -2.77 16.82 1.43
CA PHE A 31 -2.57 17.37 0.10
C PHE A 31 -1.69 18.61 0.12
N CYS A 32 -1.95 19.57 1.02
CA CYS A 32 -1.13 20.78 1.14
C CYS A 32 0.30 20.46 1.63
N LEU A 33 0.45 19.61 2.65
CA LEU A 33 1.74 19.28 3.28
C LEU A 33 2.67 18.44 2.40
N LEU A 34 2.10 17.61 1.51
CA LEU A 34 2.86 16.79 0.58
C LEU A 34 3.27 17.54 -0.71
N GLY A 35 2.84 18.80 -0.88
CA GLY A 35 3.20 19.61 -2.06
C GLY A 35 2.11 19.74 -3.12
N GLY A 36 0.91 19.23 -2.85
CA GLY A 36 -0.22 19.28 -3.77
C GLY A 36 -0.15 18.18 -4.84
N PRO A 37 -0.57 18.45 -6.09
CA PRO A 37 -0.77 17.41 -7.11
C PRO A 37 0.50 16.64 -7.49
N GLU A 38 1.68 17.20 -7.22
CA GLU A 38 2.99 16.61 -7.52
C GLU A 38 3.40 15.49 -6.53
N ALA A 39 2.66 15.28 -5.44
CA ALA A 39 2.98 14.25 -4.46
C ALA A 39 2.67 12.83 -5.00
N ARG A 40 3.66 11.92 -5.00
CA ARG A 40 3.53 10.62 -5.66
C ARG A 40 2.61 9.63 -4.96
N LEU A 41 2.42 9.77 -3.65
CA LEU A 41 1.39 9.00 -2.92
C LEU A 41 -0.02 9.27 -3.48
N LEU A 42 -0.28 10.48 -4.01
CA LEU A 42 -1.55 10.79 -4.67
C LEU A 42 -1.78 9.94 -5.91
N SER A 43 -0.71 9.70 -6.67
CA SER A 43 -0.71 8.91 -7.90
C SER A 43 -0.98 7.43 -7.66
N CYS A 44 -0.80 6.93 -6.43
CA CYS A 44 -1.10 5.54 -6.07
C CYS A 44 -2.61 5.27 -5.86
N GLY A 45 -3.45 6.33 -5.81
CA GLY A 45 -4.92 6.22 -5.76
C GLY A 45 -5.52 5.69 -4.44
N ASP A 46 -4.69 5.34 -3.46
CA ASP A 46 -5.12 4.72 -2.19
C ASP A 46 -5.84 5.69 -1.26
N ILE A 47 -5.55 6.99 -1.36
CA ILE A 47 -6.24 8.02 -0.58
C ILE A 47 -7.00 8.92 -1.55
N ARG A 48 -8.31 9.07 -1.32
CA ARG A 48 -9.12 10.08 -2.01
C ARG A 48 -8.67 11.47 -1.59
N LEU A 49 -7.74 12.01 -2.36
CA LEU A 49 -7.24 13.37 -2.27
C LEU A 49 -7.86 14.20 -3.41
N PRO A 50 -7.92 15.54 -3.28
CA PRO A 50 -8.50 16.39 -4.32
C PRO A 50 -7.89 16.08 -5.70
N ARG A 51 -8.74 15.85 -6.70
CA ARG A 51 -8.30 15.48 -8.06
C ARG A 51 -7.61 16.65 -8.75
N THR A 52 -6.62 16.32 -9.58
CA THR A 52 -5.77 17.22 -10.36
C THR A 52 -6.51 18.00 -11.45
N ASN A 53 -7.61 17.45 -11.99
CA ASN A 53 -8.30 17.99 -13.18
C ASN A 53 -9.29 19.12 -12.86
N ASP A 54 -9.07 19.87 -11.79
CA ASP A 54 -9.92 20.98 -11.37
C ASP A 54 -9.23 22.31 -11.71
N ASP A 55 -9.77 23.06 -12.67
CA ASP A 55 -9.21 24.36 -13.10
C ASP A 55 -9.09 25.38 -11.95
N ASN A 56 -9.76 25.14 -10.81
CA ASN A 56 -9.67 25.96 -9.59
C ASN A 56 -8.82 25.33 -8.48
N LEU A 57 -8.06 24.26 -8.76
CA LEU A 57 -7.31 23.51 -7.75
C LEU A 57 -6.33 24.40 -6.99
N GLN A 58 -5.65 25.33 -7.67
CA GLN A 58 -4.72 26.24 -7.00
C GLN A 58 -5.44 27.18 -6.01
N ARG A 59 -6.57 27.79 -6.41
CA ARG A 59 -7.36 28.65 -5.51
C ARG A 59 -7.91 27.87 -4.31
N LYS A 60 -8.32 26.62 -4.55
CA LYS A 60 -8.77 25.70 -3.50
C LYS A 60 -7.63 25.35 -2.55
N ARG A 61 -6.44 25.05 -3.08
CA ARG A 61 -5.22 24.80 -2.32
C ARG A 61 -4.85 25.99 -1.45
N ASP A 62 -4.84 27.21 -1.97
CA ASP A 62 -4.52 28.41 -1.19
C ASP A 62 -5.51 28.59 -0.02
N THR A 63 -6.80 28.31 -0.27
CA THR A 63 -7.85 28.34 0.76
C THR A 63 -7.65 27.25 1.82
N TRP A 64 -7.25 26.05 1.41
CA TRP A 64 -6.96 24.94 2.33
C TRP A 64 -5.69 25.22 3.15
N LEU A 65 -4.64 25.73 2.51
CA LEU A 65 -3.38 26.11 3.16
C LEU A 65 -3.63 27.18 4.23
N GLY A 66 -4.42 28.21 3.93
CA GLY A 66 -4.79 29.21 4.94
C GLY A 66 -5.55 28.63 6.15
N LYS A 67 -6.41 27.62 5.94
CA LYS A 67 -7.09 26.91 7.04
C LYS A 67 -6.11 26.03 7.84
N LEU A 68 -5.17 25.39 7.17
CA LEU A 68 -4.13 24.58 7.76
C LEU A 68 -3.21 25.42 8.65
N VAL A 69 -2.66 26.52 8.12
CA VAL A 69 -1.76 27.44 8.84
C VAL A 69 -2.45 27.97 10.10
N LYS A 70 -3.68 28.49 9.97
CA LYS A 70 -4.44 29.02 11.11
C LYS A 70 -4.62 28.00 12.24
N ARG A 71 -4.65 26.70 11.92
CA ARG A 71 -4.84 25.63 12.89
C ARG A 71 -3.51 25.12 13.46
N LEU A 72 -2.49 24.97 12.63
CA LEU A 72 -1.24 24.27 12.96
C LEU A 72 -0.09 25.19 13.36
N GLU A 73 -0.06 26.43 12.89
CA GLU A 73 0.99 27.40 13.24
C GLU A 73 1.00 27.75 14.74
N PRO A 74 -0.16 28.00 15.41
CA PRO A 74 -0.17 28.27 16.85
C PRO A 74 0.30 27.08 17.71
N GLN A 75 0.36 25.89 17.12
CA GLN A 75 0.83 24.66 17.75
C GLN A 75 2.30 24.35 17.41
N GLY A 76 2.96 25.16 16.57
CA GLY A 76 4.35 24.97 16.16
C GLY A 76 4.58 23.84 15.14
N TRP A 77 3.52 23.26 14.58
CA TRP A 77 3.62 22.18 13.59
C TRP A 77 4.00 22.68 12.19
N VAL A 78 3.64 23.92 11.88
CA VAL A 78 4.00 24.59 10.62
C VAL A 78 4.38 26.05 10.90
N ASP A 79 5.09 26.67 9.96
CA ASP A 79 5.32 28.11 9.98
C ASP A 79 4.16 28.91 9.35
N VAL A 80 4.32 30.24 9.28
CA VAL A 80 3.33 31.17 8.71
C VAL A 80 3.07 30.97 7.21
N GLU A 81 3.97 30.29 6.51
CA GLU A 81 3.85 29.94 5.09
C GLU A 81 3.23 28.54 4.91
N GLY A 82 3.12 27.76 5.99
CA GLY A 82 2.60 26.41 6.01
C GLY A 82 3.66 25.33 5.79
N ASN A 83 4.94 25.66 5.93
CA ASN A 83 6.01 24.67 5.89
C ASN A 83 6.04 23.88 7.20
N PRO A 84 6.09 22.54 7.16
CA PRO A 84 6.14 21.72 8.37
C PRO A 84 7.46 21.89 9.13
N ASN A 85 7.37 21.83 10.47
CA ASN A 85 8.53 21.70 11.34
C ASN A 85 9.29 20.40 11.06
N ASP A 86 10.46 20.23 11.68
CA ASP A 86 11.35 19.11 11.39
C ASP A 86 10.71 17.75 11.67
N GLU A 87 10.00 17.62 12.77
CA GLU A 87 9.32 16.39 13.17
C GLU A 87 8.20 16.00 12.19
N LEU A 88 7.28 16.92 11.90
CA LEU A 88 6.18 16.68 10.95
C LEU A 88 6.72 16.44 9.54
N ARG A 89 7.76 17.16 9.14
CA ARG A 89 8.41 16.98 7.84
C ARG A 89 9.01 15.59 7.71
N ASN A 90 9.76 15.13 8.72
CA ASN A 90 10.36 13.80 8.74
C ASN A 90 9.26 12.71 8.71
N ALA A 91 8.18 12.88 9.45
CA ALA A 91 7.06 11.95 9.43
C ALA A 91 6.36 11.85 8.07
N LEU A 92 6.35 12.93 7.29
CA LEU A 92 5.74 12.98 5.96
C LEU A 92 6.65 12.47 4.83
N GLU A 93 7.94 12.26 5.08
CA GLU A 93 8.92 12.04 4.02
C GLU A 93 8.62 10.75 3.23
N ALA A 94 8.36 9.64 3.92
CA ALA A 94 7.98 8.38 3.27
C ALA A 94 6.68 8.47 2.45
N LEU A 95 5.81 9.45 2.74
CA LEU A 95 4.55 9.69 2.03
C LEU A 95 4.74 10.56 0.78
N ARG A 96 5.87 11.23 0.59
CA ARG A 96 6.11 12.08 -0.60
C ARG A 96 6.47 11.25 -1.81
N ASP A 97 7.39 10.30 -1.63
CA ASP A 97 7.93 9.45 -2.69
C ASP A 97 8.07 7.98 -2.25
N PRO A 98 6.95 7.27 -2.03
CA PRO A 98 6.99 5.88 -1.58
C PRO A 98 7.45 4.92 -2.69
N TYR A 99 8.30 3.96 -2.32
CA TYR A 99 8.61 2.79 -3.16
C TYR A 99 7.55 1.70 -3.08
N LEU A 100 6.89 1.59 -1.92
CA LEU A 100 5.86 0.60 -1.65
C LEU A 100 4.76 1.28 -0.84
N VAL A 101 3.52 1.04 -1.24
CA VAL A 101 2.32 1.46 -0.53
C VAL A 101 1.48 0.22 -0.23
N ILE A 102 1.10 0.08 1.04
CA ILE A 102 0.24 -1.00 1.55
C ILE A 102 -0.98 -0.34 2.16
N SER A 103 -2.17 -0.60 1.63
CA SER A 103 -3.42 -0.05 2.14
C SER A 103 -4.44 -1.15 2.39
N GLU A 104 -5.42 -0.85 3.24
CA GLU A 104 -6.63 -1.68 3.29
C GLU A 104 -7.35 -1.57 1.94
N HIS A 105 -7.71 -2.69 1.31
CA HIS A 105 -8.46 -2.61 0.05
C HIS A 105 -9.79 -1.91 0.32
N PRO A 106 -10.11 -0.82 -0.40
CA PRO A 106 -11.33 -0.07 -0.15
C PRO A 106 -12.55 -0.95 -0.46
N ARG A 107 -13.20 -1.50 0.58
CA ARG A 107 -14.59 -2.00 0.48
C ARG A 107 -15.59 -0.84 0.51
N TYR A 108 -15.16 0.30 1.06
CA TYR A 108 -15.92 1.54 1.20
C TYR A 108 -15.04 2.74 0.79
N ILE A 109 -15.64 3.93 0.77
CA ILE A 109 -15.17 5.19 0.17
C ILE A 109 -13.69 5.57 0.47
N GLN A 110 -13.07 5.08 1.55
CA GLN A 110 -11.69 5.36 1.95
C GLN A 110 -11.11 4.19 2.81
N PRO A 111 -9.80 3.86 2.73
CA PRO A 111 -9.20 2.81 3.56
C PRO A 111 -9.03 3.24 5.02
N ALA A 112 -9.03 2.28 5.97
CA ALA A 112 -8.77 2.56 7.38
C ALA A 112 -7.29 2.89 7.66
N PHE A 113 -6.38 2.41 6.82
CA PHE A 113 -4.96 2.75 6.90
C PHE A 113 -4.29 2.75 5.52
N VAL A 114 -3.18 3.48 5.43
CA VAL A 114 -2.21 3.42 4.33
C VAL A 114 -0.82 3.42 4.95
N ILE A 115 0.08 2.57 4.49
CA ILE A 115 1.46 2.49 4.95
C ILE A 115 2.35 2.72 3.73
N ALA A 116 3.15 3.75 3.79
CA ALA A 116 4.12 4.11 2.76
C ALA A 116 5.52 3.73 3.22
N VAL A 117 6.32 3.18 2.32
CA VAL A 117 7.65 2.64 2.61
C VAL A 117 8.63 3.10 1.53
N THR A 118 9.80 3.59 1.96
CA THR A 118 10.95 3.93 1.11
C THR A 118 12.13 2.99 1.41
N ALA A 119 13.32 3.27 0.86
CA ALA A 119 14.52 2.46 1.11
C ALA A 119 15.07 2.63 2.53
N THR A 120 14.64 3.65 3.26
CA THR A 120 15.17 3.98 4.59
C THR A 120 14.07 4.25 5.62
N GLU A 121 12.86 4.59 5.18
CA GLU A 121 11.79 5.08 6.07
C GLU A 121 10.46 4.38 5.79
N ALA A 122 9.55 4.44 6.76
CA ALA A 122 8.17 4.05 6.56
C ALA A 122 7.24 4.90 7.44
N THR A 123 6.05 5.21 6.94
CA THR A 123 5.03 5.94 7.69
C THR A 123 3.65 5.35 7.44
N GLY A 124 2.93 5.10 8.53
CA GLY A 124 1.49 4.83 8.51
C GLY A 124 0.64 6.09 8.56
N LEU A 125 -0.40 6.14 7.75
CA LEU A 125 -1.57 6.99 7.89
C LEU A 125 -2.71 6.14 8.41
N VAL A 126 -3.19 6.42 9.62
CA VAL A 126 -4.26 5.65 10.27
C VAL A 126 -5.48 6.53 10.45
N ALA A 127 -6.63 6.09 9.93
CA ALA A 127 -7.88 6.81 10.02
C ALA A 127 -8.31 6.93 11.49
N ALA A 128 -8.71 8.13 11.90
CA ALA A 128 -9.18 8.38 13.26
C ALA A 128 -10.49 7.63 13.54
N GLN A 129 -10.57 6.87 14.64
CA GLN A 129 -11.79 6.17 15.01
C GLN A 129 -12.85 7.13 15.59
N GLY A 130 -14.07 7.11 15.06
CA GLY A 130 -15.21 7.86 15.60
C GLY A 130 -16.37 8.04 14.61
N PRO A 131 -17.55 8.48 15.07
CA PRO A 131 -18.74 8.67 14.23
C PRO A 131 -18.57 9.72 13.12
N VAL A 132 -17.51 10.52 13.19
CA VAL A 132 -17.12 11.56 12.21
C VAL A 132 -15.73 11.26 11.60
N GLY A 133 -15.22 10.03 11.76
CA GLY A 133 -13.85 9.60 11.40
C GLY A 133 -13.55 9.58 9.89
N TRP A 134 -14.49 9.99 9.06
CA TRP A 134 -14.29 10.09 7.62
C TRP A 134 -13.43 11.31 7.29
N GLY A 135 -12.23 11.09 6.74
CA GLY A 135 -11.34 12.14 6.28
C GLY A 135 -10.42 12.77 7.33
N ARG A 136 -10.11 12.07 8.44
CA ARG A 136 -9.06 12.45 9.40
C ARG A 136 -8.04 11.33 9.58
N TRP A 137 -6.77 11.70 9.57
CA TRP A 137 -5.60 10.83 9.56
C TRP A 137 -4.68 11.17 10.72
N SER A 138 -4.15 10.14 11.37
CA SER A 138 -3.02 10.23 12.30
C SER A 138 -1.77 9.68 11.63
N LEU A 139 -0.62 10.33 11.87
CA LEU A 139 0.67 9.86 11.38
C LEU A 139 1.27 8.86 12.38
N ARG A 140 1.84 7.78 11.85
CA ARG A 140 2.51 6.71 12.59
C ARG A 140 3.85 6.41 11.91
N PRO A 141 4.87 7.28 12.06
CA PRO A 141 6.19 7.01 11.51
C PRO A 141 6.80 5.77 12.17
N PHE A 142 7.47 4.96 11.37
CA PHE A 142 8.23 3.80 11.82
C PHE A 142 9.62 4.26 12.24
N PRO A 143 10.27 3.55 13.18
CA PRO A 143 11.66 3.84 13.56
C PRO A 143 12.58 3.67 12.35
N SER A 144 13.34 4.71 11.99
CA SER A 144 14.21 4.72 10.80
C SER A 144 15.55 4.01 11.03
N ASP A 145 15.95 3.84 12.28
CA ASP A 145 17.21 3.26 12.73
C ASP A 145 17.20 1.71 12.77
N ASP A 146 16.04 1.09 12.98
CA ASP A 146 15.89 -0.37 13.04
C ASP A 146 14.72 -0.90 12.18
N ARG A 147 15.06 -1.47 11.02
CA ARG A 147 14.10 -2.14 10.13
C ARG A 147 13.58 -3.47 10.68
N THR A 148 14.27 -4.10 11.61
CA THR A 148 13.89 -5.44 12.11
C THR A 148 12.62 -5.40 12.96
N ILE A 149 12.29 -4.24 13.53
CA ILE A 149 11.08 -4.01 14.34
C ILE A 149 9.89 -3.48 13.54
N TRP A 150 10.04 -3.16 12.25
CA TRP A 150 8.93 -2.67 11.40
C TRP A 150 7.74 -3.63 11.36
N SER A 151 8.01 -4.94 11.40
CA SER A 151 6.93 -5.94 11.46
C SER A 151 6.08 -5.82 12.72
N ALA A 152 6.61 -5.30 13.84
CA ALA A 152 5.85 -5.06 15.07
C ALA A 152 4.99 -3.79 14.93
N TYR A 153 5.59 -2.68 14.48
CA TYR A 153 4.85 -1.44 14.22
C TYR A 153 3.71 -1.60 13.20
N PHE A 154 3.94 -2.43 12.18
CA PHE A 154 2.89 -2.79 11.22
C PHE A 154 1.70 -3.47 11.92
N ARG A 155 1.93 -4.36 12.89
CA ARG A 155 0.86 -5.05 13.65
C ARG A 155 0.09 -4.12 14.57
N ASP A 156 0.73 -3.05 15.05
CA ASP A 156 0.02 -2.03 15.83
C ASP A 156 -0.98 -1.26 14.96
N ILE A 157 -0.68 -1.06 13.68
CA ILE A 157 -1.58 -0.43 12.70
C ILE A 157 -2.64 -1.40 12.17
N VAL A 158 -2.26 -2.66 11.96
CA VAL A 158 -3.13 -3.74 11.45
C VAL A 158 -3.44 -4.70 12.60
N PRO A 159 -4.52 -4.47 13.37
CA PRO A 159 -4.69 -5.04 14.71
C PRO A 159 -4.61 -6.57 14.76
N GLU A 160 -3.62 -7.05 15.52
CA GLU A 160 -3.21 -8.46 15.66
C GLU A 160 -4.29 -9.37 16.26
N ASN A 161 -5.08 -8.87 17.23
CA ASN A 161 -6.14 -9.65 17.88
C ASN A 161 -7.29 -10.04 16.93
N SER A 162 -7.42 -9.32 15.81
CA SER A 162 -8.41 -9.60 14.78
C SER A 162 -7.82 -10.39 13.61
N PHE A 163 -6.49 -10.53 13.53
CA PHE A 163 -5.83 -11.00 12.30
C PHE A 163 -4.44 -11.67 12.50
N PRO A 164 -4.36 -12.82 13.19
CA PRO A 164 -3.10 -13.55 13.36
C PRO A 164 -2.67 -14.23 12.05
N PHE A 165 -1.58 -13.75 11.43
CA PHE A 165 -1.00 -14.35 10.23
C PHE A 165 -0.03 -15.48 10.58
N PHE A 166 -0.45 -16.73 10.35
CA PHE A 166 0.33 -17.91 10.72
C PHE A 166 1.26 -18.36 9.59
N PRO A 167 2.40 -19.00 9.90
CA PRO A 167 3.21 -19.67 8.88
C PRO A 167 2.42 -20.72 8.10
N ALA A 168 2.56 -20.74 6.79
CA ALA A 168 2.02 -21.78 5.93
C ALA A 168 2.85 -23.07 6.00
N GLU A 169 2.19 -24.22 5.84
CA GLU A 169 2.87 -25.53 5.87
C GLU A 169 3.69 -25.89 4.61
N ARG A 170 3.76 -25.04 3.56
CA ARG A 170 4.52 -25.31 2.33
C ARG A 170 5.02 -24.01 1.66
N SER A 171 5.89 -24.12 0.65
CA SER A 171 6.38 -23.01 -0.18
C SER A 171 5.94 -23.18 -1.64
N TYR A 172 4.84 -22.52 -2.00
CA TYR A 172 4.36 -22.36 -3.36
C TYR A 172 4.38 -20.87 -3.68
N HIS A 173 5.06 -20.53 -4.76
CA HIS A 173 4.78 -19.34 -5.55
C HIS A 173 4.31 -19.85 -6.91
N ALA A 174 3.19 -19.37 -7.39
CA ALA A 174 2.74 -19.69 -8.73
C ALA A 174 2.16 -18.44 -9.38
N ALA A 175 2.71 -18.10 -10.54
CA ALA A 175 2.26 -17.02 -11.37
C ALA A 175 1.55 -17.63 -12.58
N TRP A 176 0.31 -17.18 -12.84
CA TRP A 176 -0.45 -17.58 -14.02
C TRP A 176 -1.23 -16.39 -14.58
N VAL A 177 -1.30 -16.31 -15.91
CA VAL A 177 -2.08 -15.31 -16.64
C VAL A 177 -3.47 -15.90 -16.89
N GLU A 178 -4.53 -15.15 -16.59
CA GLU A 178 -5.91 -15.58 -16.87
C GLU A 178 -6.50 -14.85 -18.08
N ASP A 179 -6.82 -15.57 -19.17
CA ASP A 179 -7.50 -15.01 -20.36
C ASP A 179 -8.96 -14.63 -20.10
N VAL A 180 -9.59 -15.15 -19.04
CA VAL A 180 -10.99 -14.87 -18.70
C VAL A 180 -10.99 -14.08 -17.40
N PRO A 181 -11.65 -12.91 -17.33
CA PRO A 181 -11.51 -12.00 -16.20
C PRO A 181 -11.86 -12.66 -14.87
N GLY A 182 -10.84 -13.03 -14.09
CA GLY A 182 -10.91 -13.31 -12.66
C GLY A 182 -11.86 -14.43 -12.23
N GLU A 183 -12.06 -15.46 -13.06
CA GLU A 183 -13.03 -16.53 -12.77
C GLU A 183 -12.63 -17.33 -11.52
N LEU A 184 -11.35 -17.74 -11.42
CA LEU A 184 -10.83 -18.45 -10.25
C LEU A 184 -10.87 -17.57 -9.00
N LEU A 185 -10.46 -16.30 -9.14
CA LEU A 185 -10.51 -15.33 -8.05
C LEU A 185 -11.96 -15.13 -7.56
N GLY A 186 -12.93 -15.08 -8.47
CA GLY A 186 -14.36 -15.05 -8.16
C GLY A 186 -14.82 -16.29 -7.40
N TYR A 187 -14.38 -17.49 -7.81
CA TYR A 187 -14.70 -18.74 -7.11
C TYR A 187 -14.09 -18.80 -5.72
N ILE A 188 -12.84 -18.35 -5.54
CA ILE A 188 -12.20 -18.29 -4.22
C ILE A 188 -12.94 -17.27 -3.34
N ARG A 189 -13.17 -16.05 -3.82
CA ARG A 189 -13.86 -14.98 -3.07
C ARG A 189 -15.27 -15.36 -2.62
N SER A 190 -15.99 -16.15 -3.42
CA SER A 190 -17.35 -16.62 -3.12
C SER A 190 -17.40 -17.92 -2.32
N GLY A 191 -16.25 -18.53 -2.02
CA GLY A 191 -16.19 -19.82 -1.35
C GLY A 191 -16.73 -20.99 -2.19
N ALA A 192 -16.74 -20.86 -3.52
CA ALA A 192 -17.23 -21.88 -4.43
C ALA A 192 -16.21 -23.02 -4.62
N VAL A 193 -15.96 -23.80 -3.55
CA VAL A 193 -14.91 -24.82 -3.44
C VAL A 193 -14.91 -25.78 -4.63
N ARG A 194 -16.07 -26.32 -5.02
CA ARG A 194 -16.18 -27.26 -6.14
C ARG A 194 -15.72 -26.64 -7.45
N LYS A 195 -16.18 -25.43 -7.76
CA LYS A 195 -15.84 -24.72 -9.00
C LYS A 195 -14.36 -24.33 -9.04
N ALA A 196 -13.82 -23.88 -7.90
CA ALA A 196 -12.40 -23.55 -7.78
C ALA A 196 -11.51 -24.79 -8.03
N ARG A 197 -11.87 -25.95 -7.47
CA ARG A 197 -11.18 -27.23 -7.71
C ARG A 197 -11.23 -27.68 -9.17
N GLU A 198 -12.40 -27.58 -9.79
CA GLU A 198 -12.60 -27.95 -11.20
C GLU A 198 -11.79 -27.06 -12.13
N TYR A 199 -11.74 -25.75 -11.84
CA TYR A 199 -10.88 -24.82 -12.56
C TYR A 199 -9.41 -25.21 -12.42
N ALA A 200 -8.94 -25.38 -11.18
CA ALA A 200 -7.54 -25.73 -10.88
C ALA A 200 -7.09 -27.00 -11.60
N ALA A 201 -7.92 -28.06 -11.57
CA ALA A 201 -7.62 -29.31 -12.26
C ALA A 201 -7.48 -29.14 -13.78
N ARG A 202 -8.30 -28.30 -14.41
CA ARG A 202 -8.18 -27.99 -15.85
C ARG A 202 -6.94 -27.15 -16.17
N ALA A 203 -6.58 -26.25 -15.26
CA ALA A 203 -5.45 -25.32 -15.42
C ALA A 203 -4.09 -25.93 -14.99
N GLY A 204 -4.05 -27.21 -14.57
CA GLY A 204 -2.83 -27.83 -14.07
C GLY A 204 -2.36 -27.30 -12.71
N ILE A 205 -3.23 -26.61 -11.97
CA ILE A 205 -2.98 -26.07 -10.62
C ILE A 205 -3.39 -27.12 -9.59
N ASP A 206 -2.73 -27.16 -8.43
CA ASP A 206 -3.09 -28.06 -7.33
C ASP A 206 -4.52 -27.76 -6.80
N ALA A 207 -5.48 -28.58 -7.21
CA ALA A 207 -6.87 -28.47 -6.82
C ALA A 207 -7.09 -28.65 -5.31
N GLY A 208 -6.24 -29.42 -4.63
CA GLY A 208 -6.29 -29.59 -3.18
C GLY A 208 -6.03 -28.26 -2.46
N VAL A 209 -4.98 -27.55 -2.89
CA VAL A 209 -4.61 -26.23 -2.37
C VAL A 209 -5.71 -25.22 -2.67
N VAL A 210 -6.10 -25.08 -3.94
CA VAL A 210 -7.14 -24.11 -4.36
C VAL A 210 -8.49 -24.34 -3.65
N GLY A 211 -8.86 -25.61 -3.42
CA GLY A 211 -10.06 -25.94 -2.66
C GLY A 211 -10.00 -25.48 -1.19
N LYS A 212 -8.83 -25.58 -0.53
CA LYS A 212 -8.63 -25.06 0.83
C LYS A 212 -8.72 -23.53 0.86
N LEU A 213 -8.19 -22.85 -0.17
CA LEU A 213 -8.28 -21.39 -0.30
C LEU A 213 -9.73 -20.94 -0.38
N ALA A 214 -10.51 -21.53 -1.29
CA ALA A 214 -11.92 -21.19 -1.44
C ALA A 214 -12.70 -21.47 -0.14
N ALA A 215 -12.43 -22.59 0.54
CA ALA A 215 -13.11 -22.91 1.81
C ALA A 215 -12.82 -21.87 2.91
N SER A 216 -11.57 -21.36 2.97
CA SER A 216 -11.14 -20.43 4.01
C SER A 216 -11.54 -18.98 3.70
N ALA A 217 -11.56 -18.60 2.43
CA ALA A 217 -11.96 -17.27 1.98
C ALA A 217 -13.41 -16.92 2.36
N ALA A 218 -14.29 -17.91 2.54
CA ALA A 218 -15.67 -17.68 3.01
C ALA A 218 -15.76 -17.24 4.48
N ALA A 219 -14.76 -17.59 5.31
CA ALA A 219 -14.82 -17.44 6.77
C ALA A 219 -13.79 -16.45 7.36
N ASP A 220 -12.63 -16.26 6.71
CA ASP A 220 -11.45 -15.63 7.32
C ASP A 220 -10.64 -14.80 6.30
N GLN A 221 -11.28 -13.81 5.64
CA GLN A 221 -10.62 -12.98 4.62
C GLN A 221 -10.52 -11.50 4.98
N MET A 222 -9.31 -10.95 4.83
CA MET A 222 -9.10 -9.50 4.63
C MET A 222 -8.52 -9.23 3.26
N ARG A 223 -8.80 -8.02 2.76
CA ARG A 223 -8.34 -7.57 1.45
C ARG A 223 -7.45 -6.37 1.66
N PHE A 224 -6.27 -6.43 1.06
CA PHE A 224 -5.28 -5.38 1.03
C PHE A 224 -5.11 -4.95 -0.42
N HIS A 225 -4.83 -3.68 -0.63
CA HIS A 225 -4.29 -3.20 -1.88
C HIS A 225 -2.80 -2.90 -1.62
N VAL A 226 -1.93 -3.40 -2.50
CA VAL A 226 -0.49 -3.27 -2.38
C VAL A 226 0.03 -2.79 -3.71
N SER A 227 0.61 -1.61 -3.73
CA SER A 227 1.18 -0.98 -4.91
C SER A 227 2.68 -0.83 -4.69
N VAL A 228 3.48 -1.36 -5.61
CA VAL A 228 4.93 -1.13 -5.65
C VAL A 228 5.20 -0.15 -6.76
N ASN A 229 5.60 1.02 -6.31
CA ASN A 229 5.80 2.14 -7.15
C ASN A 229 7.30 2.39 -7.30
N LEU A 230 7.94 1.66 -8.20
CA LEU A 230 9.33 1.92 -8.56
C LEU A 230 9.38 3.04 -9.59
N PHE A 231 8.85 4.21 -9.23
CA PHE A 231 9.06 5.44 -9.99
C PHE A 231 10.54 5.87 -9.87
N GLY A 232 11.38 5.22 -10.66
CA GLY A 232 12.67 5.75 -11.07
C GLY A 232 12.46 6.81 -12.15
N SER A 233 12.61 8.08 -11.77
CA SER A 233 12.77 9.26 -12.63
C SER A 233 11.80 9.44 -13.80
N ILE A 234 10.75 10.26 -13.60
CA ILE A 234 10.40 11.24 -14.64
C ILE A 234 10.81 12.60 -14.09
N ASP A 235 12.12 12.77 -13.89
CA ASP A 235 12.68 14.10 -13.97
C ASP A 235 12.75 14.43 -15.47
N ALA A 236 11.77 15.19 -15.95
CA ALA A 236 11.80 15.77 -17.29
C ALA A 236 12.89 16.88 -17.40
N SER A 237 13.79 17.01 -16.43
CA SER A 237 14.74 18.11 -16.36
C SER A 237 16.11 17.80 -15.74
N SER A 238 16.72 16.65 -16.03
CA SER A 238 18.18 16.58 -16.21
C SER A 238 18.63 15.18 -16.62
N THR A 239 19.52 15.13 -17.61
CA THR A 239 20.07 13.90 -18.21
C THR A 239 20.74 12.98 -17.18
N PRO A 240 20.24 11.75 -16.97
CA PRO A 240 20.97 10.73 -16.22
C PRO A 240 21.89 9.95 -17.15
N ASP A 241 23.06 9.58 -16.61
CA ASP A 241 24.11 8.81 -17.25
C ASP A 241 23.59 7.39 -17.66
N PRO A 242 23.79 6.94 -18.92
CA PRO A 242 23.23 5.69 -19.44
C PRO A 242 23.79 4.39 -18.83
N GLU A 243 24.85 4.44 -17.99
CA GLU A 243 25.47 3.23 -17.43
C GLU A 243 25.00 2.86 -16.01
N THR A 244 24.22 3.71 -15.33
CA THR A 244 23.65 3.41 -14.00
C THR A 244 22.14 3.13 -14.01
N THR A 245 21.50 3.21 -15.18
CA THR A 245 20.04 3.21 -15.39
C THR A 245 19.41 1.82 -15.59
N ALA A 246 20.19 0.73 -15.44
CA ALA A 246 19.75 -0.63 -15.78
C ALA A 246 18.76 -1.31 -14.79
N ALA A 247 18.28 -0.61 -13.76
CA ALA A 247 17.38 -1.15 -12.73
C ALA A 247 16.15 -0.26 -12.42
N HIS A 248 15.73 0.60 -13.35
CA HIS A 248 14.44 1.27 -13.25
C HIS A 248 13.33 0.29 -13.64
N GLU A 249 12.85 -0.48 -12.65
CA GLU A 249 11.78 -1.46 -12.81
C GLU A 249 10.44 -0.74 -13.00
N PHE A 250 9.72 -1.08 -14.07
CA PHE A 250 8.37 -0.59 -14.36
C PHE A 250 7.40 -0.70 -13.16
N PRO A 251 6.36 0.15 -13.10
CA PRO A 251 5.36 0.12 -12.02
C PRO A 251 4.70 -1.25 -11.90
N ARG A 252 4.33 -1.64 -10.67
CA ARG A 252 3.62 -2.90 -10.39
C ARG A 252 2.61 -2.69 -9.27
N TYR A 253 1.46 -3.34 -9.35
CA TYR A 253 0.53 -3.33 -8.22
C TYR A 253 -0.20 -4.65 -8.11
N ARG A 254 -0.79 -4.90 -6.94
CA ARG A 254 -1.63 -6.04 -6.69
C ARG A 254 -2.74 -5.76 -5.69
N THR A 255 -3.88 -6.40 -5.90
CA THR A 255 -4.87 -6.58 -4.85
C THR A 255 -4.64 -7.91 -4.16
N ALA A 256 -4.26 -7.88 -2.89
CA ALA A 256 -3.97 -9.06 -2.09
C ALA A 256 -5.19 -9.49 -1.26
N LEU A 257 -5.63 -10.72 -1.45
CA LEU A 257 -6.51 -11.47 -0.55
C LEU A 257 -5.64 -12.27 0.40
N VAL A 258 -5.64 -11.89 1.68
CA VAL A 258 -4.84 -12.54 2.71
C VAL A 258 -5.70 -13.55 3.47
N LEU A 259 -5.17 -14.76 3.64
CA LEU A 259 -5.78 -15.88 4.35
C LEU A 259 -4.88 -16.24 5.55
N PRO A 260 -5.09 -15.63 6.72
CA PRO A 260 -4.14 -15.67 7.84
C PRO A 260 -3.92 -17.05 8.41
N SER A 261 -5.01 -17.80 8.59
CA SER A 261 -5.00 -19.18 9.08
C SER A 261 -4.21 -20.14 8.19
N LEU A 262 -3.93 -19.76 6.94
CA LEU A 262 -3.16 -20.54 5.98
C LEU A 262 -1.76 -19.97 5.70
N GLY A 263 -1.41 -18.80 6.23
CA GLY A 263 -0.18 -18.10 5.86
C GLY A 263 -0.08 -17.78 4.38
N ALA A 264 -1.21 -17.55 3.73
CA ALA A 264 -1.30 -17.49 2.28
C ALA A 264 -1.81 -16.14 1.77
N VAL A 265 -1.30 -15.71 0.63
CA VAL A 265 -1.70 -14.49 -0.06
C VAL A 265 -2.02 -14.84 -1.51
N LEU A 266 -3.25 -14.56 -1.92
CA LEU A 266 -3.68 -14.62 -3.32
C LEU A 266 -3.73 -13.19 -3.85
N SER A 267 -3.05 -12.93 -4.95
CA SER A 267 -2.86 -11.59 -5.48
C SER A 267 -3.41 -11.50 -6.90
N ASP A 268 -4.20 -10.47 -7.15
CA ASP A 268 -4.55 -10.00 -8.50
C ASP A 268 -3.54 -8.93 -8.88
N CYS A 269 -2.54 -9.29 -9.67
CA CYS A 269 -1.36 -8.48 -9.96
C CYS A 269 -1.43 -7.85 -11.35
N HIS A 270 -0.77 -6.70 -11.48
CA HIS A 270 -0.47 -6.06 -12.75
C HIS A 270 1.01 -5.65 -12.77
N ALA A 271 1.71 -6.01 -13.84
CA ALA A 271 3.11 -5.67 -14.05
C ALA A 271 3.43 -5.53 -15.54
N TRP A 272 4.43 -4.72 -15.85
CA TRP A 272 4.95 -4.58 -17.21
C TRP A 272 5.54 -5.88 -17.74
N ASN A 273 5.47 -6.04 -19.07
CA ASN A 273 6.15 -7.07 -19.85
C ASN A 273 6.49 -6.51 -21.25
N PRO A 274 7.37 -7.16 -22.03
CA PRO A 274 7.79 -6.65 -23.34
C PRO A 274 6.67 -6.45 -24.38
N GLY A 275 5.47 -6.97 -24.13
CA GLY A 275 4.29 -6.81 -25.00
C GLY A 275 3.41 -5.60 -24.66
N VAL A 276 3.76 -4.81 -23.63
CA VAL A 276 2.98 -3.62 -23.22
C VAL A 276 3.80 -2.33 -23.33
N PRO A 277 3.17 -1.17 -23.57
CA PRO A 277 3.84 0.12 -23.56
C PRO A 277 4.51 0.43 -22.22
N ASP A 278 5.61 1.19 -22.25
CA ASP A 278 6.36 1.57 -21.05
C ASP A 278 5.54 2.49 -20.13
N ASP A 279 4.61 3.27 -20.69
CA ASP A 279 3.72 4.20 -20.02
C ASP A 279 2.34 3.60 -19.69
N TRP A 280 2.18 2.27 -19.76
CA TRP A 280 0.92 1.55 -19.54
C TRP A 280 0.15 1.92 -18.25
N PHE A 281 0.88 2.38 -17.22
CA PHE A 281 0.31 2.75 -15.93
C PHE A 281 -0.39 4.12 -15.95
N TYR A 282 -0.08 4.97 -16.92
CA TYR A 282 -0.66 6.31 -17.07
C TYR A 282 -1.88 6.35 -17.99
N VAL A 283 -2.32 5.20 -18.50
CA VAL A 283 -3.48 5.14 -19.38
C VAL A 283 -4.73 5.54 -18.58
N ASP A 284 -5.42 6.57 -19.05
CA ASP A 284 -6.57 7.20 -18.39
C ASP A 284 -7.73 6.21 -18.20
N ASP A 285 -8.47 6.35 -17.09
CA ASP A 285 -9.61 5.49 -16.75
C ASP A 285 -10.64 5.36 -17.89
N ASP A 286 -10.78 6.41 -18.70
CA ASP A 286 -11.74 6.53 -19.80
C ASP A 286 -11.18 6.12 -21.18
N ASP A 287 -9.90 5.73 -21.25
CA ASP A 287 -9.27 5.32 -22.51
C ASP A 287 -9.75 3.91 -22.92
N PRO A 288 -10.32 3.73 -24.13
CA PRO A 288 -10.76 2.43 -24.61
C PRO A 288 -9.63 1.39 -24.76
N GLU A 289 -8.38 1.80 -24.98
CA GLU A 289 -7.22 0.91 -25.10
C GLU A 289 -6.72 0.44 -23.73
N ARG A 290 -7.08 1.14 -22.65
CA ARG A 290 -6.69 0.78 -21.28
C ARG A 290 -7.05 -0.63 -20.91
N LYS A 291 -8.24 -1.06 -21.31
CA LYS A 291 -8.73 -2.39 -20.94
C LYS A 291 -7.82 -3.48 -21.51
N GLU A 292 -7.40 -3.33 -22.76
CA GLU A 292 -6.51 -4.27 -23.43
C GLU A 292 -5.12 -4.25 -22.79
N VAL A 293 -4.58 -3.08 -22.52
CA VAL A 293 -3.28 -2.92 -21.83
C VAL A 293 -3.31 -3.50 -20.41
N LEU A 294 -4.39 -3.28 -19.65
CA LEU A 294 -4.55 -3.86 -18.31
C LEU A 294 -4.70 -5.38 -18.35
N GLU A 295 -5.36 -5.94 -19.37
CA GLU A 295 -5.44 -7.38 -19.57
C GLU A 295 -4.05 -7.99 -19.87
N LEU A 296 -3.24 -7.31 -20.68
CA LEU A 296 -1.88 -7.76 -21.02
C LEU A 296 -0.89 -7.68 -19.86
N THR A 297 -1.14 -6.86 -18.83
CA THR A 297 -0.29 -6.74 -17.63
C THR A 297 -0.74 -7.64 -16.48
N ARG A 298 -1.95 -8.19 -16.56
CA ARG A 298 -2.60 -8.87 -15.45
C ARG A 298 -2.15 -10.32 -15.29
N PHE A 299 -1.94 -10.74 -14.06
CA PHE A 299 -1.74 -12.14 -13.70
C PHE A 299 -2.16 -12.38 -12.25
N LEU A 300 -2.46 -13.62 -11.91
CA LEU A 300 -2.69 -14.00 -10.53
C LEU A 300 -1.41 -14.61 -9.94
N SER A 301 -1.08 -14.20 -8.72
CA SER A 301 -0.02 -14.82 -7.92
C SER A 301 -0.62 -15.50 -6.70
N PHE A 302 -0.16 -16.70 -6.39
CA PHE A 302 -0.45 -17.35 -5.12
C PHE A 302 0.84 -17.64 -4.36
N ASP A 303 0.90 -17.15 -3.13
CA ASP A 303 2.07 -17.19 -2.27
C ASP A 303 1.73 -17.82 -0.92
N THR A 304 2.54 -18.78 -0.47
CA THR A 304 2.48 -19.32 0.90
C THR A 304 3.76 -18.98 1.65
N HIS A 305 3.63 -18.33 2.80
CA HIS A 305 4.74 -17.73 3.52
C HIS A 305 5.17 -18.57 4.72
N ARG A 306 6.49 -18.80 4.84
CA ARG A 306 7.08 -19.52 5.98
C ARG A 306 7.19 -18.65 7.23
N SER A 307 7.24 -17.33 7.08
CA SER A 307 7.22 -16.42 8.22
C SER A 307 5.77 -16.07 8.58
N GLY A 308 5.48 -15.98 9.87
CA GLY A 308 4.23 -15.38 10.38
C GLY A 308 4.26 -13.85 10.37
N ARG A 309 5.01 -13.25 9.44
CA ARG A 309 5.22 -11.80 9.34
C ARG A 309 4.49 -11.26 8.12
N LEU A 310 3.27 -10.78 8.36
CA LEU A 310 2.39 -10.26 7.30
C LEU A 310 3.03 -9.09 6.52
N PHE A 311 3.77 -8.22 7.20
CA PHE A 311 4.47 -7.13 6.53
C PHE A 311 5.44 -7.64 5.45
N GLU A 312 6.27 -8.64 5.77
CA GLU A 312 7.17 -9.27 4.78
C GLU A 312 6.40 -9.90 3.61
N ALA A 313 5.25 -10.52 3.90
CA ALA A 313 4.39 -11.12 2.88
C ALA A 313 3.74 -10.07 1.96
N LEU A 314 3.46 -8.88 2.48
CA LEU A 314 2.85 -7.78 1.73
C LEU A 314 3.89 -6.97 0.95
N SER A 315 5.10 -6.80 1.48
CA SER A 315 6.17 -5.98 0.88
C SER A 315 6.75 -6.53 -0.43
N TYR A 316 6.42 -7.76 -0.80
CA TYR A 316 6.78 -8.31 -2.10
C TYR A 316 5.64 -8.13 -3.12
N VAL A 317 5.95 -7.59 -4.30
CA VAL A 317 5.05 -7.58 -5.46
C VAL A 317 5.74 -8.33 -6.61
N PRO A 318 5.14 -9.43 -7.11
CA PRO A 318 5.76 -10.24 -8.15
C PRO A 318 5.94 -9.47 -9.47
N THR A 319 6.96 -9.81 -10.24
CA THR A 319 7.10 -9.39 -11.65
C THR A 319 6.16 -10.19 -12.54
N TYR A 320 5.92 -9.71 -13.77
CA TYR A 320 5.18 -10.47 -14.76
C TYR A 320 5.88 -11.83 -15.03
N PRO A 321 5.13 -12.95 -15.12
CA PRO A 321 5.71 -14.27 -15.34
C PRO A 321 6.43 -14.37 -16.69
N THR A 322 7.70 -14.79 -16.68
CA THR A 322 8.48 -15.05 -17.90
C THR A 322 8.17 -16.40 -18.53
N SER A 323 7.61 -17.34 -17.76
CA SER A 323 7.06 -18.61 -18.24
C SER A 323 5.54 -18.53 -18.24
N ILE A 324 4.97 -18.08 -19.35
CA ILE A 324 3.55 -18.30 -19.62
C ILE A 324 3.39 -19.82 -19.73
N ILE A 325 2.58 -20.46 -18.88
CA ILE A 325 2.16 -21.84 -19.14
C ILE A 325 1.41 -21.77 -20.48
N PRO A 326 1.96 -22.31 -21.57
CA PRO A 326 1.24 -22.35 -22.83
C PRO A 326 0.03 -23.25 -22.60
N ARG A 327 -1.14 -22.79 -23.05
CA ARG A 327 -2.34 -23.63 -23.07
C ARG A 327 -2.16 -24.86 -23.95
#